data_AF-A0A3L7NW78-F1
#
_entry.id   AF-A0A3L7NW78-F1
#
_cell.length_a   1.000
_cell.length_b   1.000
_cell.length_c   1.000
_cell.angle_alpha   90.00
_cell.angle_beta   90.00
_cell.angle_gamma   90.00
#
_symmetry.space_group_name_H-M   'P 1'
#
loop_
_entity.id
_entity.type
_entity.pdbx_description
1 polymer ?
#
loop_
_entity_poly.entity_id
_entity_poly.type
_entity_poly.pdbx_seq_one_letter_code
_entity_poly.pdbx_strand_id
1 'polypeptide(L)'
;MMRWHRLHELRKQRMKQIEVQGLSHLAAAVAADKGVLIAPNHSFHWDSYCLFEATHRLRLAFYTMTAWQVFAQSSWVERMSLQHCGCFSINREGTDLQALKTAVDILRYRRQPLVIFPEGDIYHTNDRVTPLREGAASIALMAARKSTRPMVILPTAIKRWYVRDPTPSLLKTIRTLEQYLLWRPRTDLPLLDRVRQVGHGLLGLKELEHLGEVRGGDLPGRIRGLAGHLLERMEARYGLKSTGSDTPDRVKNLRRHIIALRRESANQISDLPTVQACEAMDKDMDNLFFVTQLYSYPVNYLGEHPTRERLAETLDKLEEDALGAVYPSVRGDKRVVVRFGEPIEVSTSDSRALSSTTLT
;
A
#
# COMPACT_ATOMS: atom_id res chain seq x y z
N MET A 1 -19.45 -14.36 15.52
CA MET A 1 -19.35 -14.41 14.05
C MET A 1 -17.98 -13.93 13.51
N MET A 2 -17.49 -12.74 13.87
CA MET A 2 -16.24 -12.19 13.28
C MET A 2 -14.94 -12.94 13.60
N ARG A 3 -14.78 -13.55 14.79
CA ARG A 3 -13.58 -14.35 15.11
C ARG A 3 -13.39 -15.54 14.16
N TRP A 4 -14.50 -16.18 13.79
CA TRP A 4 -14.49 -17.33 12.88
C TRP A 4 -14.12 -16.93 11.44
N HIS A 5 -14.69 -15.83 10.93
CA HIS A 5 -14.33 -15.29 9.62
C HIS A 5 -12.85 -14.91 9.54
N ARG A 6 -12.31 -14.26 10.57
CA ARG A 6 -10.88 -13.89 10.63
C ARG A 6 -9.94 -15.10 10.65
N LEU A 7 -10.22 -16.08 11.51
CA LEU A 7 -9.43 -17.31 11.55
C LEU A 7 -9.54 -18.10 10.25
N HIS A 8 -10.69 -18.00 9.56
CA HIS A 8 -10.86 -18.56 8.23
C HIS A 8 -9.96 -17.86 7.22
N GLU A 9 -9.96 -16.52 7.15
CA GLU A 9 -9.09 -15.76 6.23
C GLU A 9 -7.60 -16.00 6.49
N LEU A 10 -7.14 -15.97 7.74
CA LEU A 10 -5.75 -16.27 8.08
C LEU A 10 -5.35 -17.70 7.71
N ARG A 11 -6.26 -18.68 7.87
CA ARG A 11 -6.03 -20.08 7.47
C ARG A 11 -6.00 -20.23 5.95
N LYS A 12 -6.89 -19.55 5.23
CA LYS A 12 -6.92 -19.51 3.76
C LYS A 12 -5.61 -18.95 3.21
N GLN A 13 -5.10 -17.90 3.85
CA GLN A 13 -3.79 -17.30 3.55
C GLN A 13 -2.58 -18.09 4.07
N ARG A 14 -2.81 -19.25 4.70
CA ARG A 14 -1.80 -20.12 5.30
C ARG A 14 -0.86 -19.38 6.27
N MET A 15 -1.36 -18.36 6.96
CA MET A 15 -0.66 -17.71 8.08
C MET A 15 -0.83 -18.59 9.32
N LYS A 16 0.12 -19.49 9.56
CA LYS A 16 0.01 -20.55 10.57
C LYS A 16 0.41 -20.11 11.96
N GLN A 17 1.36 -19.17 12.06
CA GLN A 17 1.89 -18.69 13.32
C GLN A 17 2.00 -17.17 13.28
N ILE A 18 1.37 -16.50 14.24
CA ILE A 18 1.50 -15.05 14.44
C ILE A 18 2.13 -14.85 15.81
N GLU A 19 3.35 -14.34 15.80
CA GLU A 19 4.09 -13.96 17.00
C GLU A 19 3.93 -12.46 17.24
N VAL A 20 3.65 -12.08 18.48
CA VAL A 20 3.51 -10.67 18.86
C VAL A 20 4.60 -10.32 19.87
N GLN A 21 5.42 -9.33 19.53
CA GLN A 21 6.54 -8.83 20.32
C GLN A 21 6.30 -7.36 20.69
N GLY A 22 6.89 -6.90 21.80
CA GLY A 22 6.76 -5.50 22.26
C GLY A 22 5.36 -5.11 22.74
N LEU A 23 4.48 -6.09 22.99
CA LEU A 23 3.09 -5.83 23.38
C LEU A 23 2.96 -5.01 24.68
N SER A 24 3.98 -5.08 25.55
CA SER A 24 4.08 -4.28 26.77
C SER A 24 4.08 -2.78 26.49
N HIS A 25 4.70 -2.32 25.40
CA HIS A 25 4.70 -0.89 25.04
C HIS A 25 3.28 -0.38 24.74
N LEU A 26 2.51 -1.16 23.98
CA LEU A 26 1.12 -0.86 23.69
C LEU A 26 0.27 -0.89 24.97
N ALA A 27 0.44 -1.93 25.79
CA ALA A 27 -0.28 -2.09 27.04
C ALA A 27 -0.04 -0.91 28.00
N ALA A 28 1.22 -0.50 28.16
CA ALA A 28 1.61 0.61 29.03
C ALA A 28 1.05 1.95 28.53
N ALA A 29 1.11 2.23 27.22
CA ALA A 29 0.56 3.45 26.65
C ALA A 29 -0.96 3.56 26.86
N VAL A 30 -1.69 2.44 26.66
CA VAL A 30 -3.14 2.39 26.90
C VAL A 30 -3.47 2.49 28.39
N ALA A 31 -2.68 1.86 29.27
CA ALA A 31 -2.88 1.92 30.72
C ALA A 31 -2.66 3.34 31.27
N ALA A 32 -1.75 4.11 30.68
CA ALA A 32 -1.49 5.51 31.00
C ALA A 32 -2.49 6.49 30.34
N ASP A 33 -3.61 5.99 29.80
CA ASP A 33 -4.63 6.75 29.07
C ASP A 33 -4.07 7.66 27.96
N LYS A 34 -3.01 7.21 27.27
CA LYS A 34 -2.48 7.94 26.12
C LYS A 34 -3.36 7.71 24.89
N GLY A 35 -3.46 8.71 24.01
CA GLY A 35 -3.94 8.53 22.65
C GLY A 35 -2.90 7.78 21.81
N VAL A 36 -3.24 6.58 21.34
CA VAL A 36 -2.28 5.70 20.65
C VAL A 36 -2.60 5.60 19.15
N LEU A 37 -1.67 6.05 18.33
CA LEU A 37 -1.64 5.78 16.90
C LEU A 37 -0.66 4.63 16.61
N ILE A 38 -1.14 3.49 16.14
CA ILE A 38 -0.30 2.37 15.68
C ILE A 38 0.03 2.61 14.20
N ALA A 39 1.33 2.66 13.87
CA ALA A 39 1.83 2.93 12.53
C ALA A 39 2.60 1.72 11.96
N PRO A 40 1.89 0.71 11.41
CA PRO A 40 2.51 -0.48 10.82
C PRO A 40 2.97 -0.29 9.37
N ASN A 41 4.05 -0.96 8.95
CA ASN A 41 4.34 -1.15 7.52
C ASN A 41 3.23 -1.96 6.80
N HIS A 42 3.13 -1.84 5.48
CA HIS A 42 2.07 -2.42 4.66
C HIS A 42 2.59 -3.19 3.44
N SER A 43 3.05 -4.42 3.69
CA SER A 43 3.59 -5.31 2.67
C SER A 43 2.56 -6.24 2.02
N PHE A 44 1.35 -6.38 2.60
CA PHE A 44 0.34 -7.34 2.11
C PHE A 44 -1.09 -6.96 2.48
N HIS A 45 -2.07 -7.42 1.67
CA HIS A 45 -3.49 -7.12 1.88
C HIS A 45 -4.05 -7.59 3.23
N TRP A 46 -3.47 -8.63 3.83
CA TRP A 46 -3.94 -9.19 5.10
C TRP A 46 -3.12 -8.73 6.33
N ASP A 47 -2.26 -7.71 6.20
CA ASP A 47 -1.44 -7.22 7.31
C ASP A 47 -2.26 -6.75 8.52
N SER A 48 -3.39 -6.08 8.28
CA SER A 48 -4.32 -5.66 9.33
C SER A 48 -4.87 -6.84 10.12
N TYR A 49 -5.00 -8.02 9.49
CA TYR A 49 -5.46 -9.22 10.18
C TYR A 49 -4.43 -9.75 11.18
N CYS A 50 -3.14 -9.53 10.93
CA CYS A 50 -2.06 -9.94 11.82
C CYS A 50 -2.10 -9.19 13.15
N LEU A 51 -2.60 -7.94 13.15
CA LEU A 51 -2.75 -7.12 14.37
C LEU A 51 -3.86 -7.65 15.30
N PHE A 52 -4.77 -8.50 14.82
CA PHE A 52 -5.82 -9.04 15.68
C PHE A 52 -5.28 -9.94 16.79
N GLU A 53 -4.13 -10.58 16.61
CA GLU A 53 -3.49 -11.35 17.68
C GLU A 53 -3.16 -10.45 18.88
N ALA A 54 -2.72 -9.21 18.63
CA ALA A 54 -2.50 -8.20 19.68
C ALA A 54 -3.81 -7.77 20.34
N THR A 55 -4.88 -7.54 19.56
CA THR A 55 -6.21 -7.20 20.12
C THR A 55 -6.75 -8.29 21.04
N HIS A 56 -6.53 -9.56 20.69
CA HIS A 56 -6.98 -10.70 21.48
C HIS A 56 -6.22 -10.80 22.81
N ARG A 57 -4.89 -10.69 22.77
CA ARG A 57 -4.03 -10.76 23.97
C ARG A 57 -4.30 -9.61 24.94
N LEU A 58 -4.58 -8.41 24.43
CA LEU A 58 -4.89 -7.23 25.26
C LEU A 58 -6.38 -7.07 25.60
N ARG A 59 -7.26 -7.89 25.00
CA ARG A 59 -8.73 -7.70 25.05
C ARG A 59 -9.15 -6.27 24.71
N LEU A 60 -8.47 -5.68 23.72
CA LEU A 60 -8.62 -4.29 23.32
C LEU A 60 -8.83 -4.22 21.81
N ALA A 61 -9.98 -3.74 21.38
CA ALA A 61 -10.25 -3.52 19.96
C ALA A 61 -9.42 -2.34 19.43
N PHE A 62 -9.05 -2.40 18.15
CA PHE A 62 -8.40 -1.29 17.43
C PHE A 62 -9.38 -0.70 16.42
N TYR A 63 -9.30 0.60 16.20
CA TYR A 63 -9.85 1.24 15.00
C TYR A 63 -8.82 1.14 13.88
N THR A 64 -9.24 0.89 12.64
CA THR A 64 -8.31 0.81 11.50
C THR A 64 -8.77 1.71 10.37
N MET A 65 -7.92 2.65 9.95
CA MET A 65 -8.22 3.45 8.78
C MET A 65 -7.87 2.65 7.52
N THR A 66 -8.83 2.47 6.62
CA THR A 66 -8.65 1.68 5.38
C THR A 66 -9.02 2.51 4.15
N ALA A 67 -8.46 2.17 2.99
CA ALA A 67 -8.76 2.90 1.75
C ALA A 67 -10.22 2.68 1.32
N TRP A 68 -10.88 3.72 0.80
CA TRP A 68 -12.23 3.59 0.24
C TRP A 68 -12.34 2.51 -0.85
N GLN A 69 -11.29 2.28 -1.65
CA GLN A 69 -11.26 1.24 -2.68
C GLN A 69 -11.45 -0.18 -2.11
N VAL A 70 -10.92 -0.45 -0.91
CA VAL A 70 -11.12 -1.74 -0.21
C VAL A 70 -12.60 -1.91 0.16
N PHE A 71 -13.26 -0.84 0.60
CA PHE A 71 -14.70 -0.86 0.83
C PHE A 71 -15.50 -1.00 -0.46
N ALA A 72 -15.14 -0.27 -1.53
CA ALA A 72 -15.82 -0.33 -2.82
C ALA A 72 -15.78 -1.73 -3.43
N GLN A 73 -14.66 -2.46 -3.28
CA GLN A 73 -14.49 -3.83 -3.74
C GLN A 73 -15.06 -4.90 -2.79
N SER A 74 -15.31 -4.56 -1.52
CA SER A 74 -15.88 -5.49 -0.53
C SER A 74 -17.37 -5.73 -0.77
N SER A 75 -17.80 -6.98 -0.63
CA SER A 75 -19.23 -7.35 -0.59
C SER A 75 -19.93 -6.71 0.62
N TRP A 76 -21.27 -6.63 0.59
CA TRP A 76 -22.03 -6.00 1.68
C TRP A 76 -21.77 -6.62 3.07
N VAL A 77 -21.57 -7.95 3.13
CA VAL A 77 -21.25 -8.67 4.37
C VAL A 77 -19.83 -8.35 4.87
N GLU A 78 -18.86 -8.23 3.96
CA GLU A 78 -17.48 -7.82 4.28
C GLU A 78 -17.43 -6.37 4.75
N ARG A 79 -18.19 -5.46 4.11
CA ARG A 79 -18.32 -4.06 4.55
C ARG A 79 -18.88 -3.97 5.97
N MET A 80 -19.92 -4.73 6.29
CA MET A 80 -20.45 -4.82 7.67
C MET A 80 -19.39 -5.38 8.63
N SER A 81 -18.68 -6.43 8.26
CA SER A 81 -17.62 -7.01 9.11
C SER A 81 -16.47 -6.01 9.36
N LEU A 82 -16.05 -5.26 8.35
CA LEU A 82 -15.02 -4.23 8.45
C LEU A 82 -15.46 -3.08 9.37
N GLN A 83 -16.68 -2.56 9.20
CA GLN A 83 -17.22 -1.48 10.05
C GLN A 83 -17.34 -1.90 11.52
N HIS A 84 -17.80 -3.12 11.78
CA HIS A 84 -17.87 -3.63 13.16
C HIS A 84 -16.50 -3.96 13.76
N CYS A 85 -15.46 -4.11 12.94
CA CYS A 85 -14.06 -4.18 13.39
C CYS A 85 -13.42 -2.79 13.57
N GLY A 86 -14.22 -1.72 13.58
CA GLY A 86 -13.72 -0.35 13.73
C GLY A 86 -13.01 0.18 12.49
N CYS A 87 -13.20 -0.43 11.32
CA CYS A 87 -12.66 0.08 10.08
C CYS A 87 -13.51 1.22 9.54
N PHE A 88 -12.88 2.35 9.20
CA PHE A 88 -13.54 3.44 8.47
C PHE A 88 -12.73 3.80 7.24
N SER A 89 -13.44 4.17 6.17
CA SER A 89 -12.85 4.50 4.89
C SER A 89 -12.31 5.92 4.89
N ILE A 90 -11.18 6.12 4.23
CA ILE A 90 -10.72 7.44 3.80
C ILE A 90 -10.72 7.51 2.28
N ASN A 91 -11.28 8.56 1.72
CA ASN A 91 -10.98 8.93 0.34
C ASN A 91 -9.59 9.57 0.29
N ARG A 92 -8.58 8.81 -0.16
CA ARG A 92 -7.20 9.28 -0.28
C ARG A 92 -7.03 10.41 -1.31
N GLU A 93 -8.03 10.62 -2.17
CA GLU A 93 -8.00 11.51 -3.35
C GLU A 93 -8.81 12.79 -3.17
N GLY A 94 -9.63 12.87 -2.13
CA GLY A 94 -10.36 14.07 -1.73
C GLY A 94 -9.93 14.56 -0.34
N THR A 95 -10.30 15.78 0.01
CA THR A 95 -10.24 16.23 1.40
C THR A 95 -11.38 15.56 2.16
N ASP A 96 -11.17 14.32 2.59
CA ASP A 96 -12.11 13.62 3.46
C ASP A 96 -12.00 14.17 4.88
N LEU A 97 -12.48 15.40 5.05
CA LEU A 97 -12.50 16.12 6.32
C LEU A 97 -13.22 15.31 7.41
N GLN A 98 -14.19 14.46 7.01
CA GLN A 98 -14.93 13.61 7.93
C GLN A 98 -14.06 12.45 8.44
N ALA A 99 -13.33 11.75 7.57
CA ALA A 99 -12.39 10.71 7.98
C ALA A 99 -11.26 11.29 8.85
N LEU A 100 -10.73 12.47 8.48
CA LEU A 100 -9.73 13.18 9.26
C LEU A 100 -10.24 13.52 10.67
N LYS A 101 -11.43 14.12 10.75
CA LYS A 101 -12.08 14.45 12.02
C LYS A 101 -12.32 13.19 12.87
N THR A 102 -12.78 12.12 12.25
CA THR A 102 -13.01 10.82 12.93
C THR A 102 -11.71 10.26 13.51
N ALA A 103 -10.62 10.26 12.73
CA ALA A 103 -9.31 9.81 13.18
C ALA A 103 -8.80 10.63 14.38
N VAL A 104 -8.94 11.96 14.30
CA VAL A 104 -8.58 12.89 15.38
C VAL A 104 -9.43 12.63 16.63
N ASP A 105 -10.75 12.48 16.49
CA ASP A 105 -11.66 12.25 17.61
C ASP A 105 -11.42 10.88 18.28
N ILE A 106 -11.09 9.84 17.51
CA ILE A 106 -10.66 8.54 18.05
C ILE A 106 -9.43 8.72 18.94
N LEU A 107 -8.40 9.38 18.43
CA LEU A 107 -7.15 9.57 19.17
C LEU A 107 -7.33 10.46 20.41
N ARG A 108 -8.28 11.39 20.41
CA ARG A 108 -8.55 12.29 21.55
C ARG A 108 -9.40 11.64 22.64
N TYR A 109 -10.44 10.91 22.26
CA TYR A 109 -11.51 10.53 23.20
C TYR A 109 -11.65 9.03 23.42
N ARG A 110 -11.10 8.18 22.55
CA ARG A 110 -11.27 6.72 22.65
C ARG A 110 -10.06 6.09 23.31
N ARG A 111 -10.30 5.17 24.24
CA ARG A 111 -9.24 4.34 24.83
C ARG A 111 -8.61 3.39 23.79
N GLN A 112 -9.37 3.00 22.77
CA GLN A 112 -8.92 2.09 21.72
C GLN A 112 -7.91 2.77 20.78
N PRO A 113 -6.78 2.12 20.48
CA PRO A 113 -5.80 2.60 19.50
C PRO A 113 -6.39 2.76 18.10
N LEU A 114 -5.81 3.68 17.33
CA LEU A 114 -6.06 3.85 15.90
C LEU A 114 -4.89 3.29 15.10
N VAL A 115 -5.16 2.44 14.11
CA VAL A 115 -4.17 1.89 13.16
C VAL A 115 -4.24 2.70 11.87
N ILE A 116 -3.11 3.24 11.44
CA ILE A 116 -2.95 3.87 10.12
C ILE A 116 -1.67 3.32 9.49
N PHE A 117 -1.76 2.77 8.29
CA PHE A 117 -0.59 2.33 7.51
C PHE A 117 0.05 3.53 6.79
N PRO A 118 1.18 4.08 7.26
CA PRO A 118 1.77 5.30 6.73
C PRO A 118 2.33 5.16 5.31
N GLU A 119 2.63 3.95 4.81
CA GLU A 119 3.06 3.74 3.41
C GLU A 119 1.95 4.10 2.40
N GLY A 120 0.69 4.02 2.83
CA GLY A 120 -0.46 4.47 2.06
C GLY A 120 -0.82 3.63 0.84
N ASP A 121 -0.06 2.60 0.49
CA ASP A 121 -0.44 1.56 -0.47
C ASP A 121 0.29 0.24 -0.16
N ILE A 122 -0.07 -0.83 -0.86
CA ILE A 122 0.57 -2.15 -0.72
C ILE A 122 1.58 -2.32 -1.84
N TYR A 123 2.87 -2.25 -1.49
CA TYR A 123 3.96 -2.39 -2.47
C TYR A 123 4.58 -3.79 -2.48
N HIS A 124 4.00 -4.77 -1.80
CA HIS A 124 4.54 -6.15 -1.75
C HIS A 124 6.03 -6.22 -1.37
N THR A 125 6.50 -5.31 -0.50
CA THR A 125 7.88 -5.30 0.00
C THR A 125 7.89 -5.66 1.47
N ASN A 126 8.21 -6.90 1.79
CA ASN A 126 8.27 -7.37 3.19
C ASN A 126 9.59 -7.03 3.88
N ASP A 127 10.67 -6.90 3.10
CA ASP A 127 12.00 -6.60 3.63
C ASP A 127 12.36 -5.11 3.56
N ARG A 128 11.51 -4.28 2.95
CA ARG A 128 11.77 -2.86 2.74
C ARG A 128 10.51 -2.05 2.98
N VAL A 129 10.63 -1.04 3.83
CA VAL A 129 9.58 -0.03 4.05
C VAL A 129 9.69 1.01 2.93
N THR A 130 8.56 1.36 2.32
CA THR A 130 8.50 2.45 1.33
C THR A 130 8.43 3.82 2.03
N PRO A 131 8.70 4.93 1.34
CA PRO A 131 8.62 6.27 1.95
C PRO A 131 7.28 6.49 2.64
N LEU A 132 7.32 6.97 3.88
CA LEU A 132 6.14 7.18 4.70
C LEU A 132 5.41 8.45 4.27
N ARG A 133 4.09 8.36 4.11
CA ARG A 133 3.23 9.52 3.84
C ARG A 133 2.97 10.31 5.13
N GLU A 134 2.99 11.63 5.01
CA GLU A 134 2.77 12.55 6.14
C GLU A 134 1.43 12.41 6.86
N GLY A 135 0.40 11.85 6.21
CA GLY A 135 -0.97 11.85 6.73
C GLY A 135 -1.12 11.26 8.14
N ALA A 136 -0.41 10.16 8.45
CA ALA A 136 -0.42 9.54 9.77
C ALA A 136 0.16 10.49 10.84
N ALA A 137 1.32 11.07 10.55
CA ALA A 137 1.98 12.04 11.43
C ALA A 137 1.15 13.32 11.61
N SER A 138 0.58 13.85 10.52
CA SER A 138 -0.30 15.03 10.56
C SER A 138 -1.54 14.78 11.43
N ILE A 139 -2.17 13.61 11.33
CA ILE A 139 -3.31 13.22 12.18
C ILE A 139 -2.90 13.19 13.65
N ALA A 140 -1.76 12.57 13.96
CA ALA A 140 -1.24 12.50 15.33
C ALA A 140 -0.99 13.89 15.92
N LEU A 141 -0.31 14.78 15.17
CA LEU A 141 -0.03 16.15 15.58
C LEU A 141 -1.31 16.98 15.77
N MET A 142 -2.26 16.87 14.84
CA MET A 142 -3.56 17.56 14.94
C MET A 142 -4.36 17.11 16.15
N ALA A 143 -4.35 15.82 16.44
CA ALA A 143 -5.00 15.28 17.63
C ALA A 143 -4.28 15.72 18.91
N ALA A 144 -2.95 15.70 18.95
CA ALA A 144 -2.17 16.10 20.12
C ALA A 144 -2.42 17.57 20.50
N ARG A 145 -2.42 18.49 19.52
CA ARG A 145 -2.73 19.91 19.73
C ARG A 145 -4.12 20.17 20.32
N LYS A 146 -5.07 19.27 20.09
CA LYS A 146 -6.46 19.40 20.55
C LYS A 146 -6.77 18.50 21.76
N SER A 147 -5.81 17.68 22.19
CA SER A 147 -5.98 16.68 23.24
C SER A 147 -5.47 17.23 24.57
N THR A 148 -6.17 16.91 25.65
CA THR A 148 -5.68 17.14 27.02
C THR A 148 -4.90 15.95 27.56
N ARG A 149 -5.01 14.78 26.92
CA ARG A 149 -4.24 13.57 27.27
C ARG A 149 -3.01 13.42 26.37
N PRO A 150 -1.90 12.85 26.89
CA PRO A 150 -0.70 12.62 26.11
C PRO A 150 -0.96 11.71 24.90
N MET A 151 -0.16 11.87 23.85
CA MET A 151 -0.31 11.09 22.63
C MET A 151 1.00 10.45 22.19
N VAL A 152 0.91 9.26 21.64
CA VAL A 152 2.05 8.50 21.14
C VAL A 152 1.77 7.89 19.77
N ILE A 153 2.81 7.85 18.95
CA ILE A 153 2.86 7.01 17.75
C ILE A 153 3.64 5.74 18.12
N LEU A 154 3.05 4.58 17.88
CA LEU A 154 3.65 3.29 18.11
C LEU A 154 4.10 2.70 16.76
N PRO A 155 5.38 2.88 16.38
CA PRO A 155 5.89 2.28 15.15
C PRO A 155 5.76 0.76 15.26
N THR A 156 5.23 0.13 14.21
CA THR A 156 4.95 -1.31 14.22
C THR A 156 5.55 -1.96 12.99
N ALA A 157 6.25 -3.07 13.18
CA ALA A 157 6.79 -3.87 12.09
C ALA A 157 6.01 -5.17 11.98
N ILE A 158 5.51 -5.47 10.79
CA ILE A 158 4.88 -6.72 10.39
C ILE A 158 5.82 -7.33 9.36
N LYS A 159 6.38 -8.48 9.71
CA LYS A 159 7.26 -9.23 8.81
C LYS A 159 6.80 -10.67 8.72
N ARG A 160 6.85 -11.23 7.50
CA ARG A 160 6.48 -12.61 7.22
C ARG A 160 7.66 -13.42 6.69
N TRP A 161 7.65 -14.71 6.96
CA TRP A 161 8.60 -15.68 6.43
C TRP A 161 7.86 -16.92 5.99
N TYR A 162 8.37 -17.58 4.96
CA TYR A 162 7.91 -18.90 4.61
C TYR A 162 8.46 -19.94 5.60
N VAL A 163 7.57 -20.76 6.15
CA VAL A 163 7.94 -21.87 7.06
C VAL A 163 8.49 -23.04 6.25
N ARG A 164 8.04 -23.20 5.00
CA ARG A 164 8.48 -24.21 4.04
C ARG A 164 8.82 -23.53 2.73
N ASP A 165 9.74 -24.13 1.98
CA ASP A 165 10.16 -23.62 0.68
C ASP A 165 8.96 -23.41 -0.27
N PRO A 166 8.67 -22.15 -0.69
CA PRO A 166 7.58 -21.87 -1.61
C PRO A 166 7.93 -22.17 -3.07
N THR A 167 9.18 -22.52 -3.38
CA THR A 167 9.70 -22.67 -4.76
C THR A 167 8.80 -23.51 -5.68
N PRO A 168 8.22 -24.65 -5.25
CA PRO A 168 7.31 -25.40 -6.14
C PRO A 168 6.10 -24.58 -6.62
N SER A 169 5.55 -23.73 -5.76
CA SER A 169 4.46 -22.82 -6.15
C SER A 169 4.97 -21.70 -7.04
N LEU A 170 6.15 -21.15 -6.76
CA LEU A 170 6.75 -20.09 -7.57
C LEU A 170 7.05 -20.56 -9.00
N LEU A 171 7.55 -21.79 -9.15
CA LEU A 171 7.82 -22.43 -10.44
C LEU A 171 6.55 -22.61 -11.29
N LYS A 172 5.39 -22.85 -10.66
CA LYS A 172 4.10 -22.92 -11.36
C LYS A 172 3.71 -21.54 -11.90
N THR A 173 3.88 -20.50 -11.11
CA THR A 173 3.47 -19.13 -11.49
C THR A 173 4.37 -18.55 -12.57
N ILE A 174 5.69 -18.70 -12.44
CA ILE A 174 6.60 -18.24 -13.50
C ILE A 174 6.34 -18.97 -14.83
N ARG A 175 5.97 -20.26 -14.79
CA ARG A 175 5.55 -20.99 -16.00
C ARG A 175 4.31 -20.37 -16.63
N THR A 176 3.30 -19.99 -15.83
CA THR A 176 2.11 -19.31 -16.34
C THR A 176 2.47 -17.96 -16.97
N LEU A 177 3.35 -17.17 -16.33
CA LEU A 177 3.80 -15.89 -16.86
C LEU A 177 4.60 -16.03 -18.17
N GLU A 178 5.49 -17.01 -18.26
CA GLU A 178 6.21 -17.31 -19.50
C GLU A 178 5.22 -17.69 -20.62
N GLN A 179 4.23 -18.54 -20.33
CA GLN A 179 3.21 -18.93 -21.31
C GLN A 179 2.30 -17.75 -21.71
N TYR A 180 1.98 -16.87 -20.77
CA TYR A 180 1.25 -15.63 -21.04
C TYR A 180 1.99 -14.72 -22.02
N LEU A 181 3.33 -14.68 -21.93
CA LEU A 181 4.21 -14.01 -22.90
C LEU A 181 4.44 -14.80 -24.20
N LEU A 182 3.71 -15.92 -24.41
CA LEU A 182 3.88 -16.84 -25.53
C LEU A 182 5.28 -17.50 -25.60
N TRP A 183 6.00 -17.55 -24.46
CA TRP A 183 7.31 -18.18 -24.36
C TRP A 183 7.20 -19.65 -23.98
N ARG A 184 8.21 -20.43 -24.39
CA ARG A 184 8.38 -21.80 -23.87
C ARG A 184 8.95 -21.71 -22.45
N PRO A 185 8.40 -22.45 -21.47
CA PRO A 185 8.92 -22.42 -20.12
C PRO A 185 10.39 -22.82 -20.05
N ARG A 186 11.24 -21.94 -19.49
CA ARG A 186 12.70 -22.13 -19.44
C ARG A 186 13.12 -22.89 -18.19
N THR A 187 12.74 -24.16 -18.09
CA THR A 187 13.09 -25.00 -16.92
C THR A 187 14.58 -25.29 -16.79
N ASP A 188 15.36 -24.97 -17.81
CA ASP A 188 16.83 -24.99 -17.85
C ASP A 188 17.47 -23.85 -17.05
N LEU A 189 16.73 -22.79 -16.73
CA LEU A 189 17.26 -21.61 -16.06
C LEU A 189 16.88 -21.55 -14.57
N PRO A 190 17.73 -20.95 -13.72
CA PRO A 190 17.38 -20.61 -12.35
C PRO A 190 16.13 -19.72 -12.28
N LEU A 191 15.31 -19.89 -11.22
CA LEU A 191 14.07 -19.13 -11.04
C LEU A 191 14.28 -17.61 -11.11
N LEU A 192 15.33 -17.09 -10.48
CA LEU A 192 15.64 -15.66 -10.49
C LEU A 192 15.83 -15.11 -11.91
N ASP A 193 16.54 -15.85 -12.77
CA ASP A 193 16.81 -15.41 -14.13
C ASP A 193 15.55 -15.46 -14.99
N ARG A 194 14.69 -16.46 -14.77
CA ARG A 194 13.37 -16.52 -15.40
C ARG A 194 12.48 -15.34 -15.00
N VAL A 195 12.45 -14.99 -13.71
CA VAL A 195 11.71 -13.82 -13.20
C VAL A 195 12.24 -12.53 -13.85
N ARG A 196 13.56 -12.37 -13.95
CA ARG A 196 14.18 -11.22 -14.63
C ARG A 196 13.80 -11.15 -16.11
N GLN A 197 13.87 -12.28 -16.83
CA GLN A 197 13.48 -12.34 -18.23
C GLN A 197 12.02 -11.95 -18.43
N VAL A 198 11.11 -12.50 -17.63
CA VAL A 198 9.68 -12.14 -17.65
C VAL A 198 9.49 -10.65 -17.39
N GLY A 199 10.20 -10.08 -16.40
CA GLY A 199 10.17 -8.63 -16.13
C GLY A 199 10.61 -7.79 -17.33
N HIS A 200 11.69 -8.17 -18.01
CA HIS A 200 12.14 -7.50 -19.24
C HIS A 200 11.14 -7.63 -20.39
N GLY A 201 10.51 -8.80 -20.54
CA GLY A 201 9.50 -9.05 -21.57
C GLY A 201 8.25 -8.20 -21.36
N LEU A 202 7.68 -8.23 -20.15
CA LEU A 202 6.50 -7.45 -19.80
C LEU A 202 6.75 -5.94 -19.93
N LEU A 203 7.88 -5.45 -19.44
CA LEU A 203 8.23 -4.04 -19.62
C LEU A 203 8.41 -3.68 -21.09
N GLY A 204 9.03 -4.55 -21.89
CA GLY A 204 9.19 -4.33 -23.33
C GLY A 204 7.85 -4.21 -24.06
N LEU A 205 6.85 -5.02 -23.71
CA LEU A 205 5.50 -4.87 -24.26
C LEU A 205 4.89 -3.50 -23.93
N LYS A 206 5.08 -3.02 -22.70
CA LYS A 206 4.60 -1.70 -22.27
C LYS A 206 5.38 -0.53 -22.89
N GLU A 207 6.68 -0.69 -23.10
CA GLU A 207 7.47 0.28 -23.85
C GLU A 207 7.02 0.35 -25.31
N LEU A 208 6.73 -0.79 -25.96
CA LEU A 208 6.19 -0.79 -27.32
C LEU A 208 4.82 -0.09 -27.38
N GLU A 209 3.93 -0.36 -26.41
CA GLU A 209 2.61 0.26 -26.30
C GLU A 209 2.68 1.79 -26.15
N HIS A 210 3.57 2.29 -25.28
CA HIS A 210 3.60 3.71 -24.92
C HIS A 210 4.65 4.55 -25.66
N LEU A 211 5.76 3.94 -26.08
CA LEU A 211 6.91 4.61 -26.72
C LEU A 211 7.07 4.21 -28.20
N GLY A 212 6.41 3.14 -28.67
CA GLY A 212 6.56 2.62 -30.02
C GLY A 212 7.81 1.78 -30.25
N GLU A 213 8.70 1.65 -29.26
CA GLU A 213 9.92 0.85 -29.34
C GLU A 213 10.34 0.32 -27.96
N VAL A 214 11.00 -0.83 -27.95
CA VAL A 214 11.59 -1.41 -26.73
C VAL A 214 12.92 -0.73 -26.42
N ARG A 215 13.13 -0.34 -25.16
CA ARG A 215 14.36 0.35 -24.74
C ARG A 215 15.44 -0.63 -24.30
N GLY A 216 16.69 -0.27 -24.57
CA GLY A 216 17.88 -0.95 -24.04
C GLY A 216 18.24 -0.48 -22.63
N GLY A 217 19.12 -1.20 -21.95
CA GLY A 217 19.63 -0.86 -20.62
C GLY A 217 19.09 -1.74 -19.48
N ASP A 218 19.44 -1.37 -18.25
CA ASP A 218 19.00 -2.08 -17.05
C ASP A 218 17.50 -1.87 -16.79
N LEU A 219 16.87 -2.88 -16.19
CA LEU A 219 15.43 -2.86 -15.92
C LEU A 219 15.01 -1.66 -15.05
N PRO A 220 15.71 -1.32 -13.94
CA PRO A 220 15.38 -0.11 -13.17
C PRO A 220 15.43 1.20 -13.96
N GLY A 221 16.48 1.41 -14.76
CA GLY A 221 16.61 2.59 -15.62
C GLY A 221 15.45 2.71 -16.61
N ARG A 222 15.09 1.59 -17.25
CA ARG A 222 13.97 1.50 -18.18
C ARG A 222 12.62 1.79 -17.52
N ILE A 223 12.35 1.22 -16.34
CA ILE A 223 11.14 1.49 -15.55
C ILE A 223 11.01 2.99 -15.25
N ARG A 224 12.09 3.61 -14.75
CA ARG A 224 12.11 5.06 -14.48
C ARG A 224 11.88 5.89 -15.75
N GLY A 225 12.52 5.50 -16.85
CA GLY A 225 12.36 6.19 -18.14
C GLY A 225 10.92 6.15 -18.66
N LEU A 226 10.28 4.97 -18.63
CA LEU A 226 8.88 4.82 -19.05
C LEU A 226 7.93 5.61 -18.14
N ALA A 227 8.09 5.51 -16.82
CA ALA A 227 7.30 6.27 -15.87
C ALA A 227 7.44 7.79 -16.07
N GLY A 228 8.68 8.27 -16.25
CA GLY A 228 8.98 9.67 -16.52
C GLY A 228 8.30 10.17 -17.81
N HIS A 229 8.41 9.42 -18.90
CA HIS A 229 7.78 9.76 -20.18
C HIS A 229 6.25 9.93 -20.05
N LEU A 230 5.59 8.98 -19.39
CA LEU A 230 4.13 9.04 -19.19
C LEU A 230 3.72 10.28 -18.38
N LEU A 231 4.44 10.55 -17.29
CA LEU A 231 4.17 11.72 -16.45
C LEU A 231 4.40 13.04 -17.20
N GLU A 232 5.53 13.18 -17.90
CA GLU A 232 5.87 14.39 -18.66
C GLU A 232 4.83 14.67 -19.76
N ARG A 233 4.37 13.61 -20.46
CA ARG A 233 3.33 13.72 -21.48
C ARG A 233 2.01 14.23 -20.89
N MET A 234 1.61 13.72 -19.73
CA MET A 234 0.37 14.17 -19.05
C MET A 234 0.53 15.59 -18.48
N GLU A 235 1.67 15.90 -17.86
CA GLU A 235 1.98 17.24 -17.35
C GLU A 235 1.94 18.30 -18.45
N ALA A 236 2.54 18.00 -19.60
CA ALA A 236 2.49 18.87 -20.77
C ALA A 236 1.06 19.07 -21.29
N ARG A 237 0.26 17.99 -21.34
CA ARG A 237 -1.16 18.06 -21.77
C ARG A 237 -2.01 18.96 -20.88
N TYR A 238 -1.79 18.91 -19.57
CA TYR A 238 -2.55 19.70 -18.59
C TYR A 238 -1.90 21.04 -18.23
N GLY A 239 -0.77 21.39 -18.86
CA GLY A 239 -0.06 22.64 -18.58
C GLY A 239 0.50 22.73 -17.15
N LEU A 240 0.74 21.59 -16.50
CA LEU A 240 1.28 21.55 -15.14
C LEU A 240 2.81 21.61 -15.19
N LYS A 241 3.40 22.49 -14.39
CA LYS A 241 4.85 22.46 -14.15
C LYS A 241 5.17 21.27 -13.25
N SER A 242 6.22 20.53 -13.59
CA SER A 242 6.77 19.51 -12.70
C SER A 242 7.22 20.19 -11.40
N THR A 243 6.44 20.01 -10.35
CA THR A 243 6.61 20.65 -9.04
C THR A 243 7.10 19.67 -7.97
N GLY A 244 7.14 18.37 -8.28
CA GLY A 244 7.60 17.32 -7.38
C GLY A 244 8.90 16.69 -7.87
N SER A 245 9.84 16.43 -6.96
CA SER A 245 11.10 15.73 -7.27
C SER A 245 10.91 14.21 -7.39
N ASP A 246 9.88 13.63 -6.76
CA ASP A 246 9.60 12.19 -6.75
C ASP A 246 8.30 11.83 -7.49
N THR A 247 8.26 10.60 -8.02
CA THR A 247 7.17 10.03 -8.83
C THR A 247 5.81 10.06 -8.13
N PRO A 248 5.67 9.68 -6.84
CA PRO A 248 4.37 9.66 -6.17
C PRO A 248 3.72 11.04 -6.05
N ASP A 249 4.52 12.10 -5.84
CA ASP A 249 4.01 13.47 -5.74
C ASP A 249 3.50 13.99 -7.09
N ARG A 250 4.22 13.67 -8.18
CA ARG A 250 3.78 13.97 -9.55
C ARG A 250 2.45 13.28 -9.87
N VAL A 251 2.35 11.98 -9.57
CA VAL A 251 1.10 11.20 -9.72
C VAL A 251 -0.05 11.84 -8.93
N LYS A 252 0.18 12.18 -7.66
CA LYS A 252 -0.82 12.81 -6.79
C LYS A 252 -1.31 14.15 -7.34
N ASN A 253 -0.40 15.00 -7.81
CA ASN A 253 -0.74 16.31 -8.35
C ASN A 253 -1.56 16.20 -9.65
N LEU A 254 -1.14 15.35 -10.59
CA LEU A 254 -1.88 15.07 -11.82
C LEU A 254 -3.27 14.51 -11.52
N ARG A 255 -3.35 13.47 -10.67
CA ARG A 255 -4.63 12.85 -10.30
C ARG A 255 -5.60 13.85 -9.68
N ARG A 256 -5.12 14.70 -8.76
CA ARG A 256 -5.94 15.75 -8.14
C ARG A 256 -6.46 16.72 -9.20
N HIS A 257 -5.62 17.12 -10.15
CA HIS A 257 -6.00 18.04 -11.21
C HIS A 257 -7.07 17.43 -12.14
N ILE A 258 -6.89 16.18 -12.59
CA ILE A 258 -7.87 15.48 -13.43
C ILE A 258 -9.22 15.33 -12.72
N ILE A 259 -9.22 15.00 -11.42
CA ILE A 259 -10.45 14.90 -10.61
C ILE A 259 -11.14 16.27 -10.48
N ALA A 260 -10.38 17.36 -10.30
CA ALA A 260 -10.93 18.71 -10.23
C ALA A 260 -11.60 19.10 -11.56
N LEU A 261 -10.92 18.90 -12.69
CA LEU A 261 -11.47 19.14 -14.02
C LEU A 261 -12.76 18.35 -14.24
N ARG A 262 -12.80 17.06 -13.89
CA ARG A 262 -14.03 16.25 -14.01
C ARG A 262 -15.20 16.81 -13.22
N ARG A 263 -14.94 17.32 -12.01
CA ARG A 263 -15.99 17.92 -11.17
C ARG A 263 -16.48 19.24 -11.73
N GLU A 264 -15.58 20.08 -12.22
CA GLU A 264 -15.92 21.36 -12.83
C GLU A 264 -16.78 21.14 -14.08
N SER A 265 -16.39 20.23 -14.97
CA SER A 265 -17.15 19.89 -16.17
C SER A 265 -18.50 19.23 -15.86
N ALA A 266 -18.63 18.47 -14.77
CA ALA A 266 -19.91 17.88 -14.36
C ALA A 266 -20.91 18.92 -13.78
N ASN A 267 -20.40 20.03 -13.23
CA ASN A 267 -21.23 21.08 -12.63
C ASN A 267 -21.71 22.13 -13.65
N GLN A 268 -21.10 22.19 -14.84
CA GLN A 268 -21.48 23.11 -15.91
C GLN A 268 -22.50 22.43 -16.85
N ILE A 269 -23.79 22.69 -16.62
CA ILE A 269 -24.91 22.10 -17.40
C ILE A 269 -24.84 22.45 -18.90
N SER A 270 -24.18 23.56 -19.27
CA SER A 270 -24.04 24.02 -20.66
C SER A 270 -22.82 23.47 -21.40
N ASP A 271 -21.83 22.93 -20.70
CA ASP A 271 -20.53 22.49 -21.25
C ASP A 271 -20.18 21.10 -20.72
N LEU A 272 -21.09 20.14 -20.91
CA LEU A 272 -20.80 18.74 -20.63
C LEU A 272 -19.55 18.32 -21.42
N PRO A 273 -18.56 17.68 -20.78
CA PRO A 273 -17.34 17.29 -21.45
C PRO A 273 -17.69 16.31 -22.58
N THR A 274 -17.06 16.50 -23.74
CA THR A 274 -17.25 15.59 -24.87
C THR A 274 -16.87 14.17 -24.45
N VAL A 275 -17.50 13.15 -25.05
CA VAL A 275 -17.17 11.74 -24.81
C VAL A 275 -15.66 11.50 -24.97
N GLN A 276 -15.05 12.12 -25.97
CA GLN A 276 -13.61 12.07 -26.22
C GLN A 276 -12.76 12.65 -25.08
N ALA A 277 -13.20 13.76 -24.48
CA ALA A 277 -12.50 14.35 -23.33
C ALA A 277 -12.59 13.45 -22.09
N CYS A 278 -13.76 12.85 -21.85
CA CYS A 278 -13.95 11.88 -20.78
C CYS A 278 -13.03 10.66 -20.94
N GLU A 279 -13.03 10.06 -22.14
CA GLU A 279 -12.17 8.92 -22.47
C GLU A 279 -10.68 9.24 -22.35
N ALA A 280 -10.26 10.44 -22.75
CA ALA A 280 -8.87 10.87 -22.60
C ALA A 280 -8.47 10.96 -21.13
N MET A 281 -9.35 11.51 -20.28
CA MET A 281 -9.13 11.56 -18.83
C MET A 281 -9.14 10.17 -18.18
N ASP A 282 -9.97 9.23 -18.65
CA ASP A 282 -9.95 7.84 -18.14
C ASP A 282 -8.62 7.18 -18.49
N LYS A 283 -8.17 7.31 -19.74
CA LYS A 283 -6.85 6.81 -20.17
C LYS A 283 -5.70 7.42 -19.36
N ASP A 284 -5.77 8.70 -19.03
CA ASP A 284 -4.75 9.34 -18.20
C ASP A 284 -4.80 8.84 -16.74
N MET A 285 -5.99 8.57 -16.20
CA MET A 285 -6.12 7.92 -14.89
C MET A 285 -5.55 6.49 -14.89
N ASP A 286 -5.75 5.73 -15.96
CA ASP A 286 -5.16 4.40 -16.15
C ASP A 286 -3.63 4.50 -16.27
N ASN A 287 -3.11 5.49 -17.01
CA ASN A 287 -1.67 5.74 -17.11
C ASN A 287 -1.06 6.12 -15.74
N LEU A 288 -1.76 6.91 -14.93
CA LEU A 288 -1.33 7.25 -13.56
C LEU A 288 -1.30 6.03 -12.66
N PHE A 289 -2.27 5.13 -12.79
CA PHE A 289 -2.25 3.84 -12.10
C PHE A 289 -1.07 2.99 -12.56
N PHE A 290 -0.82 2.91 -13.87
CA PHE A 290 0.32 2.19 -14.42
C PHE A 290 1.68 2.76 -13.97
N VAL A 291 1.84 4.07 -13.90
CA VAL A 291 3.03 4.71 -13.32
C VAL A 291 3.23 4.31 -11.85
N THR A 292 2.14 4.19 -11.09
CA THR A 292 2.19 3.71 -9.70
C THR A 292 2.63 2.24 -9.64
N GLN A 293 2.14 1.39 -10.56
CA GLN A 293 2.60 0.00 -10.69
C GLN A 293 4.10 -0.05 -11.02
N LEU A 294 4.57 0.73 -11.99
CA LEU A 294 6.00 0.82 -12.33
C LEU A 294 6.86 1.23 -11.14
N TYR A 295 6.45 2.28 -10.42
CA TYR A 295 7.15 2.74 -9.20
C TYR A 295 7.20 1.67 -8.11
N SER A 296 6.19 0.80 -8.07
CA SER A 296 6.06 -0.23 -7.06
C SER A 296 7.16 -1.31 -7.15
N TYR A 297 7.85 -1.46 -8.28
CA TYR A 297 8.97 -2.40 -8.43
C TYR A 297 10.27 -1.76 -7.93
N PRO A 298 10.79 -2.14 -6.74
CA PRO A 298 11.90 -1.43 -6.15
C PRO A 298 13.20 -1.73 -6.90
N VAL A 299 14.00 -0.69 -7.09
CA VAL A 299 15.33 -0.79 -7.73
C VAL A 299 16.17 -1.84 -7.00
N ASN A 300 16.72 -2.77 -7.76
CA ASN A 300 17.63 -3.82 -7.29
C ASN A 300 17.08 -4.73 -6.17
N TYR A 301 15.75 -4.77 -5.95
CA TYR A 301 15.15 -5.53 -4.83
C TYR A 301 15.56 -7.01 -4.80
N LEU A 302 15.54 -7.65 -5.98
CA LEU A 302 16.00 -9.04 -6.14
C LEU A 302 17.51 -9.17 -6.31
N GLY A 303 18.20 -8.13 -6.79
CA GLY A 303 19.65 -8.21 -7.04
C GLY A 303 20.49 -8.08 -5.77
N GLU A 304 20.04 -7.31 -4.79
CA GLU A 304 20.72 -7.18 -3.49
C GLU A 304 20.63 -8.47 -2.67
N HIS A 305 19.41 -9.00 -2.50
CA HIS A 305 19.15 -10.17 -1.67
C HIS A 305 18.00 -11.01 -2.27
N PRO A 306 18.29 -11.99 -3.15
CA PRO A 306 17.27 -12.81 -3.81
C PRO A 306 16.71 -13.89 -2.85
N THR A 307 16.16 -13.48 -1.72
CA THR A 307 15.49 -14.40 -0.79
C THR A 307 14.23 -14.97 -1.44
N ARG A 308 13.74 -16.09 -0.90
CA ARG A 308 12.51 -16.74 -1.37
C ARG A 308 11.30 -15.83 -1.17
N GLU A 309 11.31 -15.03 -0.10
CA GLU A 309 10.31 -14.00 0.19
C GLU A 309 10.29 -12.93 -0.90
N ARG A 310 11.44 -12.34 -1.24
CA ARG A 310 11.49 -11.29 -2.29
C ARG A 310 11.13 -11.82 -3.68
N LEU A 311 11.54 -13.05 -4.00
CA LEU A 311 11.13 -13.72 -5.23
C LEU A 311 9.62 -13.97 -5.28
N ALA A 312 9.04 -14.47 -4.18
CA ALA A 312 7.61 -14.68 -4.07
C ALA A 312 6.85 -13.37 -4.21
N GLU A 313 7.30 -12.32 -3.53
CA GLU A 313 6.73 -10.96 -3.62
C GLU A 313 6.75 -10.42 -5.04
N THR A 314 7.88 -10.55 -5.74
CA THR A 314 7.97 -10.10 -7.13
C THR A 314 7.00 -10.88 -8.03
N LEU A 315 6.88 -12.19 -7.83
CA LEU A 315 5.92 -13.03 -8.58
C LEU A 315 4.47 -12.76 -8.22
N ASP A 316 4.17 -12.42 -6.96
CA ASP A 316 2.83 -12.01 -6.53
C ASP A 316 2.40 -10.74 -7.29
N LYS A 317 3.29 -9.74 -7.37
CA LYS A 317 3.03 -8.52 -8.15
C LYS A 317 2.87 -8.79 -9.63
N LEU A 318 3.74 -9.62 -10.22
CA LEU A 318 3.63 -9.98 -11.63
C LEU A 318 2.33 -10.75 -11.93
N GLU A 319 1.86 -11.59 -11.01
CA GLU A 319 0.56 -12.28 -11.13
C GLU A 319 -0.61 -11.28 -11.10
N GLU A 320 -0.56 -10.25 -10.25
CA GLU A 320 -1.57 -9.18 -10.22
C GLU A 320 -1.51 -8.31 -11.47
N ASP A 321 -0.32 -7.78 -11.81
CA ASP A 321 -0.14 -6.79 -12.86
C ASP A 321 -0.26 -7.38 -14.28
N ALA A 322 0.23 -8.59 -14.51
CA ALA A 322 0.23 -9.20 -15.84
C ALA A 322 -0.93 -10.18 -16.07
N LEU A 323 -1.30 -10.96 -15.06
CA LEU A 323 -2.37 -11.96 -15.19
C LEU A 323 -3.73 -11.44 -14.73
N GLY A 324 -3.80 -10.21 -14.20
CA GLY A 324 -5.05 -9.60 -13.74
C GLY A 324 -5.62 -10.27 -12.49
N ALA A 325 -4.79 -10.93 -11.69
CA ALA A 325 -5.25 -11.55 -10.47
C ALA A 325 -5.71 -10.49 -9.46
N VAL A 326 -6.90 -10.66 -8.88
CA VAL A 326 -7.42 -9.74 -7.84
C VAL A 326 -6.56 -9.80 -6.57
N TYR A 327 -6.06 -10.99 -6.24
CA TYR A 327 -5.13 -11.26 -5.15
C TYR A 327 -4.16 -12.35 -5.59
N PRO A 328 -2.92 -12.37 -5.05
CA PRO A 328 -1.92 -13.31 -5.50
C PRO A 328 -2.19 -14.69 -4.90
N SER A 329 -1.77 -15.73 -5.61
CA SER A 329 -2.00 -17.11 -5.15
C SER A 329 -1.21 -17.42 -3.88
N VAL A 330 -1.82 -18.18 -2.96
CA VAL A 330 -1.18 -18.52 -1.68
C VAL A 330 -0.04 -19.53 -1.89
N ARG A 331 1.21 -19.08 -1.73
CA ARG A 331 2.41 -19.87 -2.05
C ARG A 331 2.80 -20.95 -1.05
N GLY A 332 2.43 -20.79 0.22
CA GLY A 332 2.93 -21.67 1.28
C GLY A 332 2.53 -21.25 2.69
N ASP A 333 2.91 -22.08 3.67
CA ASP A 333 2.73 -21.78 5.09
C ASP A 333 3.68 -20.67 5.52
N LYS A 334 3.13 -19.67 6.23
CA LYS A 334 3.83 -18.46 6.65
C LYS A 334 3.83 -18.32 8.17
N ARG A 335 4.95 -17.86 8.71
CA ARG A 335 5.06 -17.28 10.06
C ARG A 335 5.10 -15.76 9.93
N VAL A 336 4.34 -15.07 10.77
CA VAL A 336 4.31 -13.62 10.84
C VAL A 336 4.80 -13.18 12.22
N VAL A 337 5.65 -12.18 12.28
CA VAL A 337 6.02 -11.47 13.51
C VAL A 337 5.47 -10.06 13.40
N VAL A 338 4.67 -9.68 14.41
CA VAL A 338 4.23 -8.31 14.65
C VAL A 338 5.04 -7.79 15.83
N ARG A 339 5.87 -6.78 15.61
CA ARG A 339 6.66 -6.12 16.66
C ARG A 339 6.19 -4.70 16.84
N PHE A 340 5.72 -4.39 18.04
CA PHE A 340 5.48 -3.02 18.48
C PHE A 340 6.80 -2.41 18.99
N GLY A 341 7.23 -1.31 18.36
CA GLY A 341 8.42 -0.56 18.76
C GLY A 341 8.19 0.30 20.00
N GLU A 342 9.19 1.09 20.38
CA GLU A 342 9.06 2.05 21.48
C GLU A 342 8.09 3.18 21.11
N PRO A 343 7.21 3.64 22.04
CA PRO A 343 6.29 4.73 21.75
C PRO A 343 7.04 6.05 21.51
N ILE A 344 6.73 6.72 20.39
CA ILE A 344 7.21 8.06 20.07
C ILE A 344 6.21 9.07 20.61
N GLU A 345 6.62 9.91 21.57
CA GLU A 345 5.74 10.94 22.12
C GLU A 345 5.49 12.07 21.12
N VAL A 346 4.23 12.48 20.99
CA VAL A 346 3.83 13.59 20.13
C VAL A 346 3.73 14.84 20.99
N SER A 347 4.83 15.59 21.07
CA SER A 347 4.88 16.85 21.84
C SER A 347 4.07 17.96 21.17
N THR A 348 3.42 18.78 21.99
CA THR A 348 2.69 20.00 21.59
C THR A 348 3.48 21.29 21.82
N SER A 349 4.66 21.23 22.47
CA SER A 349 5.46 22.42 22.76
C SER A 349 6.08 22.98 21.48
N ASP A 350 6.04 24.30 21.29
CA ASP A 350 6.63 25.11 20.20
C ASP A 350 8.18 25.01 20.06
N SER A 351 8.78 23.87 20.37
CA SER A 351 10.15 23.58 19.96
C SER A 351 10.13 23.07 18.52
N ARG A 352 10.91 23.74 17.67
CA ARG A 352 11.15 23.52 16.22
C ARG A 352 11.58 22.10 15.79
N ALA A 353 11.27 21.02 16.52
CA ALA A 353 11.88 19.71 16.31
C ALA A 353 10.97 18.63 15.68
N LEU A 354 9.63 18.69 15.83
CA LEU A 354 8.74 17.63 15.33
C LEU A 354 7.76 18.17 14.28
N SER A 355 8.16 18.14 13.01
CA SER A 355 7.27 18.33 11.86
C SER A 355 6.69 16.98 11.42
N SER A 356 5.68 17.00 10.52
CA SER A 356 5.25 15.77 9.84
C SER A 356 6.44 15.08 9.18
N THR A 357 7.35 15.86 8.59
CA THR A 357 8.59 15.42 7.95
C THR A 357 9.60 14.76 8.91
N THR A 358 9.69 15.17 10.18
CA THR A 358 10.55 14.48 11.16
C THR A 358 9.97 13.13 11.60
N LEU A 359 8.65 12.98 11.53
CA LEU A 359 7.91 11.80 11.98
C LEU A 359 7.67 10.76 10.87
N THR A 360 8.04 11.08 9.63
CA THR A 360 7.97 10.22 8.43
C THR A 360 9.35 9.94 7.92
#